data_AF-A0A2V8GSF6-F1
#
_entry.id   AF-A0A2V8GSF6-F1
#
_cell.length_a   1.000
_cell.length_b   1.000
_cell.length_c   1.000
_cell.angle_alpha   90.00
_cell.angle_beta   90.00
_cell.angle_gamma   90.00
#
_symmetry.space_group_name_H-M   'P 1'
#
loop_
_entity.id
_entity.type
_entity.pdbx_description
1 polymer ?
#
loop_
_entity_poly.entity_id
_entity_poly.type
_entity_poly.pdbx_seq_one_letter_code
_entity_poly.pdbx_strand_id
1 'polypeptide(L)'
;MKRFFALALVVGVAQMAALRAQAPPQSDVVKADEAITKALVSGNRAAAEKMLDADFSWIDPDGVYYATKGEAFAHGVKPLVGTGADVKVLEHRYGKLVYVERSEGDKKFSGHFWAQRPNGWKLLHINDLEVRPRDYQPVRITFDVPCVNPCQALPYKPLGAGEKSALEAWQEQESGSTGWGKRVADNLDQRAINTYGGRSASKKERFAGMLRAQEQNPNRPKIGAAPVAFGRAWDFGDSVLWVQLQPTYGEKPYWSSRVYANVNGLWQMTESYHTYIKDAPIMAPVPESATKKGATAIAASAAAQDAAPKTHEIKATPETTFYRFLDADAKPVLTIDSGDSIRLETATGTPAYFERLGVPKDKIPAELSATFKGADNDGARRDHTLTGPIYVTGAEPGDSIEIRLRAIDLRVPIGGQGIGGNAALAGEFQPRDKIITIDLENKTAEYQPGVVVALTKPFWGSIAVVPPPSVGRITDQRPGPWGANMDNRDLIAGTTLYLPVFVRGALLSIGDGHAAQGEGEVGGSAVETSLKGEIQVVLHKGKTLKLPRAETPTEYMTMGFNEDLDEAVKIATREMLDWIVEMKGIPRDEAYLLASAAMDLRVTQVVDGAKGIHAVIPKSIFRK
;
A
#
# COMPACT_ATOMS: atom_id res chain seq x y z
N MET A 1 -62.39 -46.88 -74.36
CA MET A 1 -61.81 -48.21 -74.10
C MET A 1 -60.99 -48.17 -72.82
N LYS A 2 -61.47 -48.84 -71.76
CA LYS A 2 -60.70 -49.69 -70.83
C LYS A 2 -59.35 -49.11 -70.34
N ARG A 3 -59.09 -48.87 -69.05
CA ARG A 3 -59.23 -49.83 -67.95
C ARG A 3 -58.62 -49.29 -66.63
N PHE A 4 -59.18 -49.79 -65.52
CA PHE A 4 -58.55 -50.13 -64.23
C PHE A 4 -58.42 -49.12 -63.07
N PHE A 5 -58.50 -49.76 -61.90
CA PHE A 5 -58.87 -49.37 -60.55
C PHE A 5 -57.66 -48.93 -59.69
N ALA A 6 -57.98 -48.08 -58.70
CA ALA A 6 -57.56 -48.11 -57.30
C ALA A 6 -56.11 -47.80 -56.83
N LEU A 7 -56.12 -46.96 -55.78
CA LEU A 7 -55.35 -47.00 -54.53
C LEU A 7 -53.97 -46.34 -54.44
N ALA A 8 -53.82 -45.66 -53.29
CA ALA A 8 -52.62 -45.46 -52.46
C ALA A 8 -52.00 -44.06 -52.43
N LEU A 9 -52.24 -43.38 -51.30
CA LEU A 9 -51.27 -42.92 -50.30
C LEU A 9 -49.84 -42.53 -50.77
N VAL A 10 -49.36 -41.41 -50.21
CA VAL A 10 -47.95 -41.06 -49.87
C VAL A 10 -47.35 -39.84 -50.62
N VAL A 11 -47.13 -38.79 -49.80
CA VAL A 11 -46.04 -37.79 -49.82
C VAL A 11 -46.10 -36.66 -50.85
N GLY A 12 -46.63 -35.53 -50.37
CA GLY A 12 -46.19 -34.19 -50.78
C GLY A 12 -45.39 -33.56 -49.64
N VAL A 13 -44.05 -33.60 -49.74
CA VAL A 13 -43.15 -32.81 -48.90
C VAL A 13 -43.34 -31.34 -49.28
N ALA A 14 -44.04 -30.57 -48.45
CA ALA A 14 -44.01 -29.11 -48.51
C ALA A 14 -43.05 -28.61 -47.42
N GLN A 15 -41.99 -27.95 -47.86
CA GLN A 15 -40.98 -27.30 -47.03
C GLN A 15 -41.62 -26.26 -46.10
N MET A 16 -41.74 -26.59 -44.80
CA MET A 16 -41.76 -25.57 -43.76
C MET A 16 -40.31 -25.33 -43.33
N ALA A 17 -39.70 -24.32 -43.95
CA ALA A 17 -38.49 -23.72 -43.40
C ALA A 17 -38.85 -23.11 -42.04
N ALA A 18 -38.42 -23.79 -40.96
CA ALA A 18 -38.49 -23.24 -39.63
C ALA A 18 -37.68 -21.94 -39.59
N LEU A 19 -38.35 -20.80 -39.42
CA LEU A 19 -37.70 -19.60 -38.89
C LEU A 19 -37.18 -19.95 -37.49
N ARG A 20 -35.93 -20.41 -37.42
CA ARG A 20 -35.15 -20.29 -36.18
C ARG A 20 -35.05 -18.80 -35.91
N ALA A 21 -35.71 -18.33 -34.85
CA ALA A 21 -35.41 -17.02 -34.28
C ALA A 21 -33.89 -16.98 -34.07
N GLN A 22 -33.19 -16.16 -34.86
CA GLN A 22 -31.78 -15.88 -34.63
C GLN A 22 -31.67 -15.30 -33.23
N ALA A 23 -30.79 -15.86 -32.41
CA ALA A 23 -30.43 -15.25 -31.13
C ALA A 23 -30.06 -13.78 -31.39
N PRO A 24 -30.48 -12.84 -30.53
CA PRO A 24 -30.12 -11.44 -30.70
C PRO A 24 -28.60 -11.30 -30.85
N PRO A 25 -28.12 -10.43 -31.74
CA PRO A 25 -26.70 -10.29 -32.00
C PRO A 25 -25.95 -9.95 -30.71
N GLN A 26 -24.87 -10.69 -30.44
CA GLN A 26 -23.99 -10.50 -29.27
C GLN A 26 -23.48 -9.06 -29.22
N SER A 27 -23.52 -8.46 -28.04
CA SER A 27 -23.13 -7.06 -27.82
C SER A 27 -21.63 -6.83 -28.10
N ASP A 28 -21.27 -5.56 -28.27
CA ASP A 28 -19.88 -5.12 -28.46
C ASP A 28 -18.97 -5.56 -27.30
N VAL A 29 -19.45 -5.44 -26.06
CA VAL A 29 -18.71 -5.85 -24.85
C VAL A 29 -18.55 -7.36 -24.82
N VAL A 30 -19.59 -8.15 -25.11
CA VAL A 30 -19.48 -9.62 -25.05
C VAL A 30 -18.59 -10.16 -26.18
N LYS A 31 -18.51 -9.47 -27.33
CA LYS A 31 -17.51 -9.78 -28.37
C LYS A 31 -16.08 -9.43 -27.93
N ALA A 32 -15.90 -8.28 -27.28
CA ALA A 32 -14.61 -7.89 -26.71
C ALA A 32 -14.16 -8.87 -25.59
N ASP A 33 -15.12 -9.32 -24.78
CA ASP A 33 -14.94 -10.31 -23.73
C ASP A 33 -14.44 -11.66 -24.26
N GLU A 34 -15.06 -12.13 -25.34
CA GLU A 34 -14.62 -13.35 -26.01
C GLU A 34 -13.20 -13.19 -26.61
N ALA A 35 -12.91 -12.04 -27.22
CA ALA A 35 -11.61 -11.77 -27.84
C ALA A 35 -10.47 -11.68 -26.81
N ILE A 36 -10.68 -10.98 -25.69
CA ILE A 36 -9.66 -10.89 -24.64
C ILE A 36 -9.47 -12.24 -23.95
N THR A 37 -10.54 -13.01 -23.73
CA THR A 37 -10.44 -14.36 -23.15
C THR A 37 -9.59 -15.27 -24.05
N LYS A 38 -9.80 -15.24 -25.37
CA LYS A 38 -8.94 -15.97 -26.33
C LYS A 38 -7.48 -15.51 -26.27
N ALA A 39 -7.24 -14.20 -26.16
CA ALA A 39 -5.89 -13.65 -26.04
C ALA A 39 -5.19 -14.12 -24.74
N LEU A 40 -5.88 -14.07 -23.61
CA LEU A 40 -5.37 -14.51 -22.32
C LEU A 40 -5.10 -16.02 -22.29
N VAL A 41 -6.03 -16.84 -22.82
CA VAL A 41 -5.85 -18.31 -22.92
C VAL A 41 -4.65 -18.69 -23.79
N SER A 42 -4.48 -18.01 -24.93
CA SER A 42 -3.36 -18.25 -25.86
C SER A 42 -2.04 -17.64 -25.43
N GLY A 43 -2.00 -16.86 -24.34
CA GLY A 43 -0.81 -16.15 -23.90
C GLY A 43 -0.43 -14.95 -24.80
N ASN A 44 -1.34 -14.49 -25.66
CA ASN A 44 -1.11 -13.33 -26.52
C ASN A 44 -1.24 -12.03 -25.71
N ARG A 45 -0.19 -11.72 -24.96
CA ARG A 45 -0.11 -10.55 -24.08
C ARG A 45 -0.38 -9.24 -24.81
N ALA A 46 0.19 -9.05 -26.00
CA ALA A 46 0.03 -7.81 -26.76
C ALA A 46 -1.42 -7.55 -27.19
N ALA A 47 -2.18 -8.61 -27.51
CA ALA A 47 -3.61 -8.49 -27.79
C ALA A 47 -4.42 -8.20 -26.52
N ALA A 48 -4.11 -8.89 -25.42
CA ALA A 48 -4.79 -8.70 -24.14
C ALA A 48 -4.57 -7.28 -23.58
N GLU A 49 -3.33 -6.79 -23.54
CA GLU A 49 -2.98 -5.48 -22.99
C GLU A 49 -3.68 -4.31 -23.67
N LYS A 50 -4.07 -4.44 -24.95
CA LYS A 50 -4.85 -3.42 -25.66
C LYS A 50 -6.28 -3.31 -25.13
N MET A 51 -6.80 -4.36 -24.51
CA MET A 51 -8.19 -4.47 -24.05
C MET A 51 -8.30 -4.33 -22.53
N LEU A 52 -7.21 -4.52 -21.79
CA LEU A 52 -7.16 -4.29 -20.35
C LEU A 52 -7.15 -2.79 -20.02
N ASP A 53 -7.82 -2.44 -18.94
CA ASP A 53 -7.76 -1.11 -18.35
C ASP A 53 -6.37 -0.86 -17.74
N ALA A 54 -6.02 0.41 -17.52
CA ALA A 54 -4.78 0.76 -16.83
C ALA A 54 -4.80 0.27 -15.37
N ASP A 55 -5.97 0.30 -14.75
CA ASP A 55 -6.21 -0.12 -13.37
C ASP A 55 -6.58 -1.61 -13.22
N PHE A 56 -6.30 -2.42 -14.24
CA PHE A 56 -6.71 -3.81 -14.27
C PHE A 56 -6.22 -4.61 -13.05
N SER A 57 -7.13 -5.39 -12.46
CA SER A 57 -6.85 -6.34 -11.37
C SER A 57 -7.51 -7.70 -11.60
N TRP A 58 -6.97 -8.74 -10.98
CA TRP A 58 -7.44 -10.12 -11.15
C TRP A 58 -7.45 -10.86 -9.80
N ILE A 59 -8.57 -11.49 -9.43
CA ILE A 59 -8.63 -12.50 -8.36
C ILE A 59 -8.71 -13.88 -8.97
N ASP A 60 -7.75 -14.75 -8.67
CA ASP A 60 -7.75 -16.13 -9.17
C ASP A 60 -8.64 -17.07 -8.32
N PRO A 61 -8.88 -18.32 -8.76
CA PRO A 61 -9.75 -19.27 -8.04
C PRO A 61 -9.25 -19.68 -6.64
N ASP A 62 -7.98 -19.45 -6.33
CA ASP A 62 -7.39 -19.72 -5.01
C ASP A 62 -7.47 -18.48 -4.08
N GLY A 63 -7.99 -17.36 -4.60
CA GLY A 63 -8.18 -16.11 -3.87
C GLY A 63 -6.92 -15.25 -3.81
N VAL A 64 -5.97 -15.46 -4.71
CA VAL A 64 -4.81 -14.58 -4.89
C VAL A 64 -5.26 -13.32 -5.66
N TYR A 65 -4.99 -12.14 -5.10
CA TYR A 65 -5.31 -10.86 -5.71
C TYR A 65 -4.08 -10.25 -6.39
N TYR A 66 -4.13 -10.16 -7.71
CA TYR A 66 -3.16 -9.47 -8.55
C TYR A 66 -3.66 -8.05 -8.78
N ALA A 67 -3.02 -7.07 -8.16
CA ALA A 67 -3.45 -5.67 -8.15
C ALA A 67 -3.18 -4.96 -9.49
N THR A 68 -2.30 -5.51 -10.32
CA THR A 68 -1.96 -4.97 -11.64
C THR A 68 -1.92 -6.05 -12.74
N LYS A 69 -2.11 -5.64 -13.99
CA LYS A 69 -1.86 -6.50 -15.17
C LYS A 69 -0.43 -7.05 -15.23
N GLY A 70 0.55 -6.30 -14.74
CA GLY A 70 1.96 -6.71 -14.72
C GLY A 70 2.18 -7.92 -13.81
N GLU A 71 1.63 -7.88 -12.60
CA GLU A 71 1.65 -8.99 -11.64
C GLU A 71 0.93 -10.21 -12.21
N ALA A 72 -0.29 -10.05 -12.72
CA ALA A 72 -1.06 -11.16 -13.29
C ALA A 72 -0.31 -11.86 -14.43
N PHE A 73 0.36 -11.10 -15.31
CA PHE A 73 1.18 -11.69 -16.38
C PHE A 73 2.49 -12.31 -15.89
N ALA A 74 3.16 -11.70 -14.90
CA ALA A 74 4.38 -12.25 -14.32
C ALA A 74 4.14 -13.61 -13.66
N HIS A 75 2.96 -13.80 -13.07
CA HIS A 75 2.53 -15.07 -12.46
C HIS A 75 1.87 -16.02 -13.45
N GLY A 76 1.76 -15.66 -14.73
CA GLY A 76 1.19 -16.52 -15.77
C GLY A 76 -0.27 -16.89 -15.53
N VAL A 77 -1.03 -16.02 -14.87
CA VAL A 77 -2.45 -16.25 -14.55
C VAL A 77 -3.26 -16.42 -15.84
N LYS A 78 -4.16 -17.40 -15.85
CA LYS A 78 -5.01 -17.73 -17.01
C LYS A 78 -6.49 -17.70 -16.63
N PRO A 79 -7.38 -17.36 -17.57
CA PRO A 79 -8.82 -17.37 -17.32
C PRO A 79 -9.28 -18.75 -16.86
N LEU A 80 -10.01 -18.81 -15.73
CA LEU A 80 -10.60 -20.06 -15.27
C LEU A 80 -11.63 -20.61 -16.28
N VAL A 81 -12.43 -19.71 -16.87
CA VAL A 81 -13.48 -20.05 -17.83
C VAL A 81 -13.11 -19.50 -19.22
N GLY A 82 -12.70 -20.39 -20.11
CA GLY A 82 -12.28 -20.07 -21.47
C GLY A 82 -13.42 -19.74 -22.44
N THR A 83 -13.17 -19.91 -23.74
CA THR A 83 -14.18 -19.77 -24.80
C THR A 83 -14.54 -21.16 -25.33
N GLY A 84 -15.82 -21.56 -25.24
CA GLY A 84 -16.29 -22.86 -25.72
C GLY A 84 -17.81 -22.90 -25.84
N ALA A 85 -18.35 -23.88 -26.55
CA ALA A 85 -19.79 -24.02 -26.77
C ALA A 85 -20.58 -24.26 -25.47
N ASP A 86 -19.94 -24.89 -24.48
CA ASP A 86 -20.54 -25.19 -23.18
C ASP A 86 -20.40 -24.05 -22.15
N VAL A 87 -19.77 -22.94 -22.54
CA VAL A 87 -19.62 -21.75 -21.69
C VAL A 87 -20.86 -20.88 -21.86
N LYS A 88 -21.63 -20.74 -20.78
CA LYS A 88 -22.72 -19.77 -20.72
C LYS A 88 -22.15 -18.38 -20.42
N VAL A 89 -22.64 -17.38 -21.15
CA VAL A 89 -22.26 -15.98 -20.97
C VAL A 89 -23.51 -15.15 -20.65
N LEU A 90 -23.47 -14.39 -19.57
CA LEU A 90 -24.51 -13.42 -19.19
C LEU A 90 -23.93 -12.02 -19.16
N GLU A 91 -24.72 -11.03 -19.53
CA GLU A 91 -24.30 -9.63 -19.59
C GLU A 91 -25.30 -8.75 -18.84
N HIS A 92 -24.81 -7.99 -17.87
CA HIS A 92 -25.57 -7.00 -17.11
C HIS A 92 -24.94 -5.62 -17.26
N ARG A 93 -25.74 -4.60 -17.61
CA ARG A 93 -25.25 -3.23 -17.87
C ARG A 93 -25.68 -2.25 -16.80
N TYR A 94 -24.74 -1.42 -16.37
CA TYR A 94 -24.87 -0.41 -15.33
C TYR A 94 -24.23 0.91 -15.81
N GLY A 95 -24.83 1.51 -16.84
CA GLY A 95 -24.29 2.73 -17.45
C GLY A 95 -22.94 2.48 -18.11
N LYS A 96 -21.88 3.10 -17.56
CA LYS A 96 -20.49 2.96 -18.05
C LYS A 96 -19.76 1.72 -17.52
N LEU A 97 -20.44 0.88 -16.75
CA LEU A 97 -19.92 -0.38 -16.24
C LEU A 97 -20.76 -1.54 -16.80
N VAL A 98 -20.11 -2.59 -17.28
CA VAL A 98 -20.77 -3.82 -17.73
C VAL A 98 -20.14 -5.00 -17.03
N TYR A 99 -20.98 -5.81 -16.40
CA TYR A 99 -20.58 -7.07 -15.82
C TYR A 99 -20.90 -8.19 -16.83
N VAL A 100 -19.89 -8.99 -17.15
CA VAL A 100 -20.03 -10.18 -17.98
C VAL A 100 -19.69 -11.39 -17.12
N GLU A 101 -20.67 -12.26 -16.95
CA GLU A 101 -20.47 -13.56 -16.34
C GLU A 101 -20.07 -14.58 -17.41
N ARG A 102 -19.05 -15.38 -17.12
CA ARG A 102 -18.75 -16.62 -17.86
C ARG A 102 -18.90 -17.79 -16.90
N SER A 103 -19.64 -18.83 -17.28
CA SER A 103 -19.79 -20.02 -16.42
C SER A 103 -19.68 -21.32 -17.20
N GLU A 104 -18.92 -22.27 -16.66
CA GLU A 104 -18.85 -23.66 -17.12
C GLU A 104 -19.64 -24.54 -16.12
N GLY A 105 -20.90 -24.81 -16.47
CA GLY A 105 -21.86 -25.44 -15.56
C GLY A 105 -22.04 -24.65 -14.25
N ASP A 106 -22.30 -25.38 -13.16
CA ASP A 106 -22.45 -24.79 -11.81
C ASP A 106 -21.15 -24.84 -10.99
N LYS A 107 -20.00 -25.10 -11.63
CA LYS A 107 -18.73 -25.34 -10.95
C LYS A 107 -17.68 -24.26 -11.13
N LYS A 108 -17.64 -23.58 -12.28
CA LYS A 108 -16.63 -22.55 -12.53
C LYS A 108 -17.30 -21.30 -13.05
N PHE A 109 -16.92 -20.17 -12.48
CA PHE A 109 -17.46 -18.87 -12.80
C PHE A 109 -16.30 -17.90 -12.98
N SER A 110 -16.47 -16.95 -13.90
CA SER A 110 -15.59 -15.81 -14.05
C SER A 110 -16.44 -14.56 -14.18
N GLY A 111 -16.22 -13.60 -13.30
CA GLY A 111 -16.85 -12.29 -13.35
C GLY A 111 -15.91 -11.29 -14.01
N HIS A 112 -16.25 -10.84 -15.21
CA HIS A 112 -15.49 -9.85 -15.96
C HIS A 112 -16.19 -8.49 -15.87
N PHE A 113 -15.49 -7.47 -15.38
CA PHE A 113 -16.05 -6.14 -15.17
C PHE A 113 -15.41 -5.16 -16.17
N TRP A 114 -16.21 -4.70 -17.12
CA TRP A 114 -15.82 -3.83 -18.22
C TRP A 114 -16.21 -2.39 -17.95
N ALA A 115 -15.25 -1.47 -18.10
CA ALA A 115 -15.45 -0.04 -17.95
C ALA A 115 -15.44 0.65 -19.32
N GLN A 116 -16.36 1.58 -19.53
CA GLN A 116 -16.35 2.45 -20.70
C GLN A 116 -15.32 3.57 -20.50
N ARG A 117 -14.30 3.60 -21.36
CA ARG A 117 -13.27 4.65 -21.39
C ARG A 117 -13.39 5.45 -22.69
N PRO A 118 -12.72 6.62 -22.81
CA PRO A 118 -12.72 7.40 -24.05
C PRO A 118 -12.31 6.59 -25.29
N ASN A 119 -11.41 5.62 -25.11
CA ASN A 119 -10.89 4.75 -26.17
C ASN A 119 -11.65 3.41 -26.29
N GLY A 120 -12.91 3.37 -25.87
CA GLY A 120 -13.79 2.19 -25.91
C GLY A 120 -13.81 1.40 -24.59
N TRP A 121 -14.45 0.23 -24.64
CA TRP A 121 -14.56 -0.67 -23.48
C TRP A 121 -13.22 -1.28 -23.11
N LYS A 122 -12.90 -1.26 -21.82
CA LYS A 122 -11.70 -1.87 -21.23
C LYS A 122 -12.08 -2.81 -20.10
N LEU A 123 -11.44 -3.97 -20.06
CA LEU A 123 -11.63 -4.92 -18.96
C LEU A 123 -10.86 -4.40 -17.73
N LEU A 124 -11.57 -4.10 -16.67
CA LEU A 124 -11.05 -3.48 -15.46
C LEU A 124 -10.78 -4.51 -14.35
N HIS A 125 -11.57 -5.56 -14.26
CA HIS A 125 -11.40 -6.56 -13.22
C HIS A 125 -11.85 -7.94 -13.68
N ILE A 126 -11.12 -8.98 -13.27
CA ILE A 126 -11.56 -10.38 -13.35
C ILE A 126 -11.64 -10.93 -11.92
N ASN A 127 -12.72 -11.63 -11.62
CA ASN A 127 -12.82 -12.48 -10.44
C ASN A 127 -13.18 -13.91 -10.87
N ASP A 128 -12.18 -14.79 -10.85
CA ASP A 128 -12.34 -16.20 -11.13
C ASP A 128 -12.69 -16.97 -9.86
N LEU A 129 -13.64 -17.89 -9.99
CA LEU A 129 -14.21 -18.62 -8.87
C LEU A 129 -14.52 -20.06 -9.26
N GLU A 130 -13.88 -21.00 -8.57
CA GLU A 130 -14.20 -22.41 -8.64
C GLU A 130 -15.02 -22.82 -7.41
N VAL A 131 -16.15 -23.48 -7.63
CA VAL A 131 -17.00 -24.02 -6.57
C VAL A 131 -16.34 -25.25 -5.98
N ARG A 132 -16.09 -25.20 -4.68
CA ARG A 132 -15.41 -26.24 -3.92
C ARG A 132 -16.25 -26.62 -2.71
N PRO A 133 -16.24 -27.88 -2.28
CA PRO A 133 -16.77 -28.22 -0.97
C PRO A 133 -15.97 -27.48 0.10
N ARG A 134 -16.61 -27.16 1.23
CA ARG A 134 -15.87 -26.63 2.38
C ARG A 134 -14.85 -27.67 2.84
N ASP A 135 -13.60 -27.24 2.94
CA ASP A 135 -12.48 -27.98 3.50
C ASP A 135 -12.32 -27.75 5.01
N TYR A 136 -13.22 -26.96 5.61
CA TYR A 136 -13.25 -26.63 7.03
C TYR A 136 -14.68 -26.67 7.58
N GLN A 137 -14.79 -26.77 8.91
CA GLN A 137 -16.05 -26.60 9.61
C GLN A 137 -16.22 -25.13 10.02
N PRO A 138 -17.26 -24.42 9.54
CA PRO A 138 -17.52 -23.06 9.98
C PRO A 138 -17.71 -22.99 11.49
N VAL A 139 -17.09 -22.01 12.13
CA VAL A 139 -17.22 -21.81 13.57
C VAL A 139 -18.39 -20.87 13.84
N ARG A 140 -19.43 -21.37 14.49
CA ARG A 140 -20.54 -20.52 14.91
C ARG A 140 -20.13 -19.71 16.13
N ILE A 141 -20.09 -18.39 16.00
CA ILE A 141 -19.88 -17.51 17.15
C ILE A 141 -21.13 -17.48 18.04
N THR A 142 -20.89 -17.47 19.35
CA THR A 142 -21.92 -17.59 20.40
C THR A 142 -22.10 -16.30 21.21
N PHE A 143 -21.47 -15.21 20.77
CA PHE A 143 -21.49 -13.91 21.44
C PHE A 143 -21.76 -12.79 20.45
N ASP A 144 -22.25 -11.67 20.96
CA ASP A 144 -22.50 -10.47 20.16
C ASP A 144 -21.18 -9.89 19.66
N VAL A 145 -21.11 -9.60 18.35
CA VAL A 145 -20.01 -8.87 17.74
C VAL A 145 -20.53 -7.48 17.35
N PRO A 146 -20.02 -6.39 17.96
CA PRO A 146 -20.47 -5.05 17.60
C PRO A 146 -20.07 -4.74 16.15
N CYS A 147 -20.98 -4.14 15.38
CA CYS A 147 -20.63 -3.65 14.06
C CYS A 147 -19.88 -2.32 14.17
N VAL A 148 -18.54 -2.38 14.16
CA VAL A 148 -17.67 -1.19 14.23
C VAL A 148 -17.22 -0.77 12.84
N ASN A 149 -16.48 -1.63 12.14
CA ASN A 149 -16.17 -1.48 10.72
C ASN A 149 -17.01 -2.51 9.98
N PRO A 150 -17.85 -2.12 9.00
CA PRO A 150 -18.00 -0.78 8.43
C PRO A 150 -19.06 0.13 9.07
N CYS A 151 -19.87 -0.35 10.03
CA CYS A 151 -21.12 0.34 10.38
C CYS A 151 -20.95 1.67 11.12
N GLN A 152 -19.84 1.89 11.81
CA GLN A 152 -19.59 3.08 12.63
C GLN A 152 -18.32 3.82 12.21
N ALA A 153 -17.25 3.10 11.88
CA ALA A 153 -15.98 3.65 11.46
C ALA A 153 -15.41 2.81 10.32
N LEU A 154 -15.08 3.49 9.21
CA LEU A 154 -14.41 2.87 8.08
C LEU A 154 -13.08 3.61 7.84
N PRO A 155 -11.93 2.93 7.78
CA PRO A 155 -10.64 3.54 7.45
C PRO A 155 -10.52 3.79 5.93
N TYR A 156 -11.62 4.20 5.29
CA TYR A 156 -11.70 4.50 3.86
C TYR A 156 -12.61 5.71 3.69
N LYS A 157 -12.11 6.72 2.98
CA LYS A 157 -12.86 7.94 2.65
C LYS A 157 -13.23 7.89 1.17
N PRO A 158 -14.53 7.91 0.81
CA PRO A 158 -14.94 7.90 -0.59
C PRO A 158 -14.39 9.12 -1.32
N LEU A 159 -13.89 8.92 -2.53
CA LEU A 159 -13.28 9.96 -3.37
C LEU A 159 -14.33 10.77 -4.14
N GLY A 160 -15.49 10.18 -4.39
CA GLY A 160 -16.58 10.75 -5.19
C GLY A 160 -17.97 10.51 -4.59
N ALA A 161 -18.98 11.12 -5.21
CA ALA A 161 -20.37 11.01 -4.76
C ALA A 161 -20.96 9.61 -4.99
N GLY A 162 -20.57 8.94 -6.08
CA GLY A 162 -20.99 7.56 -6.34
C GLY A 162 -20.36 6.60 -5.33
N GLU A 163 -19.05 6.69 -5.08
CA GLU A 163 -18.39 5.91 -4.02
C GLU A 163 -19.02 6.12 -2.64
N LYS A 164 -19.32 7.37 -2.28
CA LYS A 164 -20.02 7.68 -1.03
C LYS A 164 -21.39 7.00 -0.97
N SER A 165 -22.15 7.09 -2.05
CA SER A 165 -23.50 6.51 -2.11
C SER A 165 -23.49 4.98 -2.10
N ALA A 166 -22.52 4.36 -2.79
CA ALA A 166 -22.30 2.91 -2.76
C ALA A 166 -21.90 2.45 -1.35
N LEU A 167 -21.03 3.21 -0.68
CA LEU A 167 -20.64 2.95 0.70
C LEU A 167 -21.84 3.03 1.65
N GLU A 168 -22.63 4.10 1.59
CA GLU A 168 -23.83 4.25 2.44
C GLU A 168 -24.87 3.15 2.16
N ALA A 169 -25.06 2.78 0.89
CA ALA A 169 -25.93 1.68 0.49
C ALA A 169 -25.46 0.34 1.07
N TRP A 170 -24.16 0.09 1.05
CA TRP A 170 -23.58 -1.11 1.64
C TRP A 170 -23.66 -1.10 3.17
N GLN A 171 -23.36 0.02 3.85
CA GLN A 171 -23.52 0.11 5.30
C GLN A 171 -24.97 -0.15 5.74
N GLU A 172 -25.95 0.38 5.02
CA GLU A 172 -27.35 0.07 5.29
C GLU A 172 -27.68 -1.39 4.96
N GLN A 173 -27.17 -1.96 3.87
CA GLN A 173 -27.32 -3.39 3.55
C GLN A 173 -26.85 -4.27 4.72
N GLU A 174 -25.71 -3.93 5.28
CA GLU A 174 -25.01 -4.67 6.34
C GLU A 174 -25.60 -4.44 7.74
N SER A 175 -26.53 -3.50 7.90
CA SER A 175 -27.18 -3.18 9.19
C SER A 175 -28.17 -4.24 9.69
N GLY A 176 -28.53 -5.21 8.85
CA GLY A 176 -29.44 -6.30 9.18
C GLY A 176 -30.37 -6.68 8.03
N SER A 177 -31.29 -7.61 8.29
CA SER A 177 -32.20 -8.16 7.29
C SER A 177 -33.00 -7.09 6.55
N THR A 178 -33.60 -6.13 7.25
CA THR A 178 -34.37 -5.03 6.64
C THR A 178 -33.53 -4.19 5.67
N GLY A 179 -32.34 -3.79 6.10
CA GLY A 179 -31.40 -3.03 5.27
C GLY A 179 -30.95 -3.83 4.06
N TRP A 180 -30.63 -5.12 4.24
CA TRP A 180 -30.32 -6.05 3.16
C TRP A 180 -31.46 -6.15 2.13
N GLY A 181 -32.70 -6.31 2.60
CA GLY A 181 -33.88 -6.40 1.72
C GLY A 181 -34.09 -5.16 0.86
N LYS A 182 -33.75 -3.98 1.39
CA LYS A 182 -33.79 -2.69 0.69
C LYS A 182 -32.63 -2.50 -0.28
N ARG A 183 -31.40 -2.87 0.11
CA ARG A 183 -30.17 -2.48 -0.58
C ARG A 183 -29.60 -3.53 -1.52
N VAL A 184 -30.17 -4.73 -1.59
CA VAL A 184 -29.86 -5.69 -2.66
C VAL A 184 -30.88 -5.57 -3.78
N ALA A 185 -30.43 -5.45 -5.03
CA ALA A 185 -31.34 -5.33 -6.18
C ALA A 185 -31.92 -6.70 -6.62
N ASP A 186 -33.06 -6.67 -7.30
CA ASP A 186 -33.71 -7.83 -7.94
C ASP A 186 -33.92 -7.66 -9.46
N ASN A 187 -33.41 -6.56 -10.03
CA ASN A 187 -33.62 -6.17 -11.42
C ASN A 187 -33.19 -7.23 -12.47
N LEU A 188 -32.04 -7.87 -12.27
CA LEU A 188 -31.44 -8.81 -13.24
C LEU A 188 -31.28 -10.23 -12.68
N ASP A 189 -32.18 -10.66 -11.79
CA ASP A 189 -32.05 -11.91 -11.02
C ASP A 189 -30.66 -12.06 -10.39
N GLN A 190 -30.25 -10.99 -9.69
CA GLN A 190 -28.97 -10.92 -9.00
C GLN A 190 -28.82 -12.13 -8.08
N ARG A 191 -27.79 -12.95 -8.34
CA ARG A 191 -27.44 -14.09 -7.51
C ARG A 191 -25.97 -13.99 -7.17
N ALA A 192 -25.69 -13.90 -5.87
CA ALA A 192 -24.31 -13.88 -5.41
C ALA A 192 -23.65 -15.22 -5.75
N ILE A 193 -22.42 -15.19 -6.24
CA ILE A 193 -21.63 -16.39 -6.51
C ILE A 193 -20.54 -16.48 -5.46
N ASN A 194 -20.38 -17.66 -4.85
CA ASN A 194 -19.38 -17.85 -3.80
C ASN A 194 -18.70 -19.22 -3.89
N THR A 195 -17.44 -19.31 -3.49
CA THR A 195 -16.61 -20.54 -3.55
C THR A 195 -17.30 -21.77 -2.97
N TYR A 196 -18.04 -21.64 -1.85
CA TYR A 196 -18.58 -22.79 -1.13
C TYR A 196 -20.03 -23.17 -1.45
N GLY A 197 -20.74 -22.33 -2.18
CA GLY A 197 -22.17 -22.51 -2.48
C GLY A 197 -22.53 -22.24 -3.93
N GLY A 198 -21.57 -21.87 -4.78
CA GLY A 198 -21.81 -21.46 -6.14
C GLY A 198 -22.81 -20.31 -6.22
N ARG A 199 -23.69 -20.37 -7.22
CA ARG A 199 -24.75 -19.39 -7.43
C ARG A 199 -25.83 -19.50 -6.34
N SER A 200 -26.09 -18.40 -5.65
CA SER A 200 -27.09 -18.35 -4.58
C SER A 200 -28.52 -18.51 -5.10
N ALA A 201 -29.43 -18.87 -4.19
CA ALA A 201 -30.87 -18.71 -4.39
C ALA A 201 -31.25 -17.24 -4.67
N SER A 202 -32.47 -17.03 -5.17
CA SER A 202 -32.97 -15.68 -5.49
C SER A 202 -33.01 -14.76 -4.27
N LYS A 203 -33.04 -13.44 -4.49
CA LYS A 203 -33.20 -12.45 -3.41
C LYS A 203 -34.39 -12.77 -2.51
N LYS A 204 -35.54 -13.12 -3.11
CA LYS A 204 -36.78 -13.46 -2.40
C LYS A 204 -36.58 -14.64 -1.44
N GLU A 205 -35.96 -15.71 -1.92
CA GLU A 205 -35.72 -16.92 -1.13
C GLU A 205 -34.70 -16.68 -0.01
N ARG A 206 -33.63 -15.94 -0.31
CA ARG A 206 -32.61 -15.54 0.68
C ARG A 206 -33.23 -14.68 1.78
N PHE A 207 -34.02 -13.67 1.41
CA PHE A 207 -34.67 -12.78 2.36
C PHE A 207 -35.63 -13.54 3.28
N ALA A 208 -36.48 -14.40 2.71
CA ALA A 208 -37.38 -15.25 3.48
C ALA A 208 -36.61 -16.21 4.40
N GLY A 209 -35.46 -16.74 3.96
CA GLY A 209 -34.57 -17.56 4.77
C GLY A 209 -33.99 -16.81 5.98
N MET A 210 -33.59 -15.55 5.79
CA MET A 210 -33.10 -14.71 6.89
C MET A 210 -34.17 -14.43 7.94
N LEU A 211 -35.39 -14.12 7.51
CA LEU A 211 -36.52 -13.90 8.42
C LEU A 211 -36.86 -15.17 9.22
N ARG A 212 -36.94 -16.33 8.56
CA ARG A 212 -37.15 -17.62 9.24
C ARG A 212 -36.05 -17.92 10.25
N ALA A 213 -34.79 -17.65 9.92
CA ALA A 213 -33.68 -17.88 10.84
C ALA A 213 -33.72 -16.98 12.08
N GLN A 214 -34.26 -15.76 11.94
CA GLN A 214 -34.47 -14.82 13.04
C GLN A 214 -35.66 -15.24 13.92
N GLU A 215 -36.74 -15.75 13.33
CA GLU A 215 -37.89 -16.30 14.06
C GLU A 215 -37.54 -17.58 14.84
N GLN A 216 -36.77 -18.48 14.22
CA GLN A 216 -36.37 -19.76 14.84
C GLN A 216 -35.41 -19.58 16.02
N ASN A 217 -34.66 -18.47 16.06
CA ASN A 217 -33.78 -18.16 17.18
C ASN A 217 -33.79 -16.66 17.49
N PRO A 218 -34.80 -16.19 18.24
CA PRO A 218 -34.92 -14.77 18.61
C PRO A 218 -33.73 -14.26 19.43
N ASN A 219 -33.05 -15.17 20.14
CA ASN A 219 -31.89 -14.88 20.99
C ASN A 219 -30.56 -15.13 20.28
N ARG A 220 -30.56 -15.25 18.94
CA ARG A 220 -29.31 -15.39 18.18
C ARG A 220 -28.40 -14.19 18.48
N PRO A 221 -27.10 -14.41 18.75
CA PRO A 221 -26.19 -13.30 18.99
C PRO A 221 -26.20 -12.33 17.81
N LYS A 222 -26.14 -11.03 18.12
CA LYS A 222 -26.04 -9.95 17.15
C LYS A 222 -24.63 -9.95 16.60
N ILE A 223 -24.49 -10.40 15.37
CA ILE A 223 -23.21 -10.39 14.66
C ILE A 223 -23.20 -9.14 13.78
N GLY A 224 -22.24 -8.25 14.01
CA GLY A 224 -21.99 -7.12 13.14
C GLY A 224 -21.60 -7.55 11.73
N ALA A 225 -21.54 -6.61 10.81
CA ALA A 225 -21.13 -6.90 9.45
C ALA A 225 -19.66 -7.30 9.39
N ALA A 226 -19.31 -8.13 8.39
CA ALA A 226 -17.93 -8.51 8.14
C ALA A 226 -17.08 -7.23 7.94
N PRO A 227 -15.97 -7.07 8.66
CA PRO A 227 -15.13 -5.90 8.50
C PRO A 227 -14.57 -5.84 7.08
N VAL A 228 -14.23 -4.63 6.65
CA VAL A 228 -13.45 -4.42 5.42
C VAL A 228 -12.02 -4.08 5.81
N ALA A 229 -11.10 -4.97 5.47
CA ALA A 229 -9.66 -4.80 5.72
C ALA A 229 -8.97 -4.04 4.57
N PHE A 230 -9.50 -4.17 3.36
CA PHE A 230 -9.04 -3.46 2.17
C PHE A 230 -10.24 -3.20 1.25
N GLY A 231 -10.26 -2.06 0.58
CA GLY A 231 -11.27 -1.74 -0.43
C GLY A 231 -10.69 -0.88 -1.55
N ARG A 232 -11.00 -1.22 -2.79
CA ARG A 232 -10.71 -0.42 -3.98
C ARG A 232 -11.99 -0.25 -4.78
N ALA A 233 -12.41 1.00 -4.97
CA ALA A 233 -13.62 1.34 -5.71
C ALA A 233 -13.29 2.12 -6.99
N TRP A 234 -14.15 1.98 -7.99
CA TRP A 234 -14.12 2.77 -9.22
C TRP A 234 -15.51 3.34 -9.47
N ASP A 235 -15.61 4.67 -9.43
CA ASP A 235 -16.85 5.42 -9.65
C ASP A 235 -17.08 5.68 -11.14
N PHE A 236 -18.27 5.35 -11.62
CA PHE A 236 -18.73 5.57 -12.99
C PHE A 236 -19.91 6.54 -13.07
N GLY A 237 -20.29 7.16 -11.95
CA GLY A 237 -21.38 8.12 -11.80
C GLY A 237 -22.67 7.48 -11.33
N ASP A 238 -23.24 6.56 -12.12
CA ASP A 238 -24.47 5.83 -11.82
C ASP A 238 -24.21 4.42 -11.27
N SER A 239 -22.96 3.99 -11.28
CA SER A 239 -22.51 2.71 -10.76
C SER A 239 -21.09 2.79 -10.19
N VAL A 240 -20.78 1.86 -9.30
CA VAL A 240 -19.48 1.71 -8.64
C VAL A 240 -19.12 0.23 -8.65
N LEU A 241 -17.95 -0.09 -9.21
CA LEU A 241 -17.31 -1.39 -8.95
C LEU A 241 -16.54 -1.26 -7.63
N TRP A 242 -16.78 -2.14 -6.68
CA TRP A 242 -16.07 -2.16 -5.41
C TRP A 242 -15.52 -3.55 -5.11
N VAL A 243 -14.20 -3.65 -5.08
CA VAL A 243 -13.46 -4.86 -4.71
C VAL A 243 -12.98 -4.74 -3.27
N GLN A 244 -13.26 -5.72 -2.41
CA GLN A 244 -13.01 -5.64 -0.96
C GLN A 244 -12.40 -6.93 -0.42
N LEU A 245 -11.50 -6.83 0.55
CA LEU A 245 -11.09 -7.94 1.40
C LEU A 245 -11.96 -7.96 2.65
N GLN A 246 -12.73 -9.03 2.83
CA GLN A 246 -13.65 -9.17 3.95
C GLN A 246 -13.30 -10.39 4.81
N PRO A 247 -12.70 -10.17 5.99
CA PRO A 247 -12.63 -11.18 7.01
C PRO A 247 -14.04 -11.54 7.50
N THR A 248 -14.38 -12.84 7.51
CA THR A 248 -15.70 -13.33 7.90
C THR A 248 -15.68 -13.89 9.30
N TYR A 249 -16.79 -13.82 10.04
CA TYR A 249 -16.88 -14.42 11.37
C TYR A 249 -17.11 -15.93 11.26
N GLY A 250 -16.12 -16.73 11.68
CA GLY A 250 -16.25 -18.19 11.70
C GLY A 250 -15.96 -18.89 10.38
N GLU A 251 -15.56 -18.16 9.34
CA GLU A 251 -15.23 -18.69 8.02
C GLU A 251 -13.85 -18.17 7.56
N LYS A 252 -13.38 -18.60 6.39
CA LYS A 252 -12.17 -18.03 5.77
C LYS A 252 -12.47 -16.61 5.25
N PRO A 253 -11.50 -15.68 5.26
CA PRO A 253 -11.66 -14.40 4.58
C PRO A 253 -11.86 -14.60 3.08
N TYR A 254 -12.57 -13.67 2.45
CA TYR A 254 -12.79 -13.70 1.01
C TYR A 254 -12.60 -12.33 0.37
N TRP A 255 -12.30 -12.34 -0.92
CA TRP A 255 -12.40 -11.18 -1.78
C TRP A 255 -13.82 -11.04 -2.32
N SER A 256 -14.41 -9.86 -2.14
CA SER A 256 -15.71 -9.52 -2.69
C SER A 256 -15.55 -8.61 -3.90
N SER A 257 -16.11 -8.96 -5.07
CA SER A 257 -16.24 -8.04 -6.21
C SER A 257 -17.71 -7.71 -6.40
N ARG A 258 -18.07 -6.44 -6.15
CA ARG A 258 -19.46 -6.00 -6.12
C ARG A 258 -19.69 -4.84 -7.05
N VAL A 259 -20.87 -4.81 -7.67
CA VAL A 259 -21.36 -3.61 -8.34
C VAL A 259 -22.45 -3.02 -7.46
N TYR A 260 -22.34 -1.72 -7.19
CA TYR A 260 -23.41 -0.91 -6.67
C TYR A 260 -23.90 -0.01 -7.78
N ALA A 261 -25.20 0.02 -8.04
CA ALA A 261 -25.78 0.91 -9.04
C ALA A 261 -26.98 1.63 -8.48
N ASN A 262 -27.25 2.82 -9.02
CA ASN A 262 -28.47 3.54 -8.74
C ASN A 262 -29.63 2.93 -9.53
N VAL A 263 -30.44 2.11 -8.86
CA VAL A 263 -31.62 1.48 -9.43
C VAL A 263 -32.84 2.27 -8.98
N ASN A 264 -33.48 2.98 -9.92
CA ASN A 264 -34.70 3.78 -9.67
C ASN A 264 -34.55 4.81 -8.53
N GLY A 265 -33.43 5.51 -8.46
CA GLY A 265 -33.17 6.52 -7.43
C GLY A 265 -32.62 5.95 -6.11
N LEU A 266 -32.45 4.62 -6.02
CA LEU A 266 -31.92 3.95 -4.86
C LEU A 266 -30.62 3.21 -5.22
N TRP A 267 -29.53 3.56 -4.54
CA TRP A 267 -28.28 2.81 -4.65
C TRP A 267 -28.44 1.42 -4.02
N GLN A 268 -28.18 0.39 -4.82
CA GLN A 268 -28.32 -1.01 -4.45
C GLN A 268 -27.11 -1.81 -4.95
N MET A 269 -26.73 -2.86 -4.21
CA MET A 269 -25.82 -3.88 -4.70
C MET A 269 -26.53 -4.70 -5.79
N THR A 270 -25.99 -4.63 -7.00
CA THR A 270 -26.52 -5.30 -8.19
C THR A 270 -25.69 -6.49 -8.64
N GLU A 271 -24.44 -6.63 -8.17
CA GLU A 271 -23.60 -7.83 -8.38
C GLU A 271 -22.79 -8.16 -7.14
N SER A 272 -22.48 -9.45 -6.92
CA SER A 272 -21.64 -9.87 -5.78
C SER A 272 -20.96 -11.20 -6.02
N TYR A 273 -19.62 -11.20 -6.03
CA TYR A 273 -18.75 -12.36 -6.16
C TYR A 273 -17.89 -12.53 -4.92
N HIS A 274 -17.87 -13.70 -4.30
CA HIS A 274 -17.09 -13.99 -3.09
C HIS A 274 -16.10 -15.13 -3.35
N THR A 275 -14.83 -14.79 -3.53
CA THR A 275 -13.76 -15.77 -3.72
C THR A 275 -12.96 -15.90 -2.45
N TYR A 276 -13.15 -17.03 -1.77
CA TYR A 276 -12.49 -17.32 -0.51
C TYR A 276 -11.01 -17.57 -0.72
N ILE A 277 -10.18 -17.04 0.19
CA ILE A 277 -8.74 -17.20 0.12
C ILE A 277 -8.42 -18.60 0.63
N LYS A 278 -7.97 -19.48 -0.28
CA LYS A 278 -7.75 -20.90 -0.02
C LYS A 278 -6.81 -21.14 1.16
N ASP A 279 -5.71 -20.42 1.19
CA ASP A 279 -4.63 -20.61 2.18
C ASP A 279 -4.83 -19.77 3.45
N ALA A 280 -5.92 -19.00 3.53
CA ALA A 280 -6.21 -18.25 4.74
C ALA A 280 -6.81 -19.14 5.83
N PRO A 281 -6.47 -18.89 7.11
CA PRO A 281 -7.10 -19.59 8.22
C PRO A 281 -8.58 -19.17 8.37
N ILE A 282 -9.38 -20.03 9.00
CA ILE A 282 -10.72 -19.64 9.45
C ILE A 282 -10.59 -18.63 10.60
N MET A 283 -11.46 -17.63 10.62
CA MET A 283 -11.54 -16.72 11.76
C MET A 283 -12.28 -17.42 12.91
N ALA A 284 -11.53 -18.05 13.81
CA ALA A 284 -12.07 -18.66 15.01
C ALA A 284 -12.11 -17.66 16.17
N PRO A 285 -13.16 -17.66 17.01
CA PRO A 285 -13.14 -16.95 18.28
C PRO A 285 -12.03 -17.53 19.15
N VAL A 286 -11.24 -16.65 19.76
CA VAL A 286 -10.15 -17.05 20.66
C VAL A 286 -10.77 -17.68 21.92
N PRO A 287 -10.53 -18.98 22.25
CA PRO A 287 -11.09 -19.64 23.42
C PRO A 287 -10.79 -18.85 24.70
N GLU A 288 -11.66 -18.87 25.72
CA GLU A 288 -11.42 -18.12 26.97
C GLU A 288 -10.11 -18.54 27.70
N SER A 289 -9.66 -19.78 27.51
CA SER A 289 -8.34 -20.26 27.96
C SER A 289 -7.19 -19.70 27.12
N ALA A 290 -7.44 -19.43 25.84
CA ALA A 290 -6.58 -18.67 24.95
C ALA A 290 -6.80 -17.15 25.05
N THR A 291 -7.83 -16.65 25.76
CA THR A 291 -7.91 -15.26 26.22
C THR A 291 -7.20 -15.13 27.57
N LYS A 292 -7.00 -16.18 28.37
CA LYS A 292 -6.00 -16.12 29.46
C LYS A 292 -4.55 -16.20 29.01
N LYS A 293 -4.27 -16.70 27.79
CA LYS A 293 -2.96 -16.61 27.13
C LYS A 293 -2.85 -15.48 26.10
N GLY A 294 -3.98 -15.04 25.55
CA GLY A 294 -4.11 -14.08 24.45
C GLY A 294 -4.71 -12.75 24.87
N ALA A 295 -5.43 -12.64 25.99
CA ALA A 295 -5.61 -11.37 26.70
C ALA A 295 -4.37 -11.06 27.55
N THR A 296 -3.53 -12.03 27.94
CA THR A 296 -2.13 -11.74 28.31
C THR A 296 -1.23 -11.45 27.10
N ALA A 297 -1.71 -11.53 25.86
CA ALA A 297 -0.94 -11.13 24.66
C ALA A 297 -1.46 -9.83 24.03
N ILE A 298 -2.77 -9.58 24.08
CA ILE A 298 -3.46 -8.37 23.59
C ILE A 298 -3.56 -7.32 24.70
N ALA A 299 -3.79 -7.72 25.95
CA ALA A 299 -3.50 -6.82 27.07
C ALA A 299 -1.99 -6.74 27.35
N ALA A 300 -1.12 -7.61 26.81
CA ALA A 300 0.32 -7.31 26.78
C ALA A 300 0.72 -6.37 25.64
N SER A 301 -0.08 -6.16 24.59
CA SER A 301 0.20 -5.09 23.61
C SER A 301 -0.40 -3.74 24.00
N ALA A 302 -1.44 -3.72 24.84
CA ALA A 302 -1.92 -2.50 25.49
C ALA A 302 -1.24 -2.22 26.85
N ALA A 303 -0.76 -3.25 27.57
CA ALA A 303 0.03 -3.11 28.80
C ALA A 303 1.55 -3.29 28.58
N ALA A 304 2.03 -3.39 27.33
CA ALA A 304 3.44 -3.11 27.03
C ALA A 304 3.81 -1.64 27.26
N GLN A 305 2.85 -0.79 27.64
CA GLN A 305 3.11 0.54 28.19
C GLN A 305 3.50 0.53 29.69
N ASP A 306 3.53 -0.62 30.37
CA ASP A 306 4.02 -0.75 31.76
C ASP A 306 5.36 -1.50 31.88
N ALA A 307 5.90 -2.03 30.79
CA ALA A 307 7.32 -2.38 30.76
C ALA A 307 8.11 -1.09 30.48
N ALA A 308 9.04 -0.75 31.37
CA ALA A 308 9.92 0.39 31.12
C ALA A 308 10.57 0.23 29.72
N PRO A 309 10.57 1.30 28.89
CA PRO A 309 11.23 1.29 27.59
C PRO A 309 12.61 0.65 27.67
N LYS A 310 12.88 -0.31 26.78
CA LYS A 310 14.19 -0.96 26.71
C LYS A 310 15.13 -0.13 25.85
N THR A 311 16.42 -0.21 26.15
CA THR A 311 17.47 0.28 25.27
C THR A 311 18.13 -0.92 24.59
N HIS A 312 18.09 -0.94 23.27
CA HIS A 312 18.78 -1.92 22.42
C HIS A 312 20.07 -1.32 21.86
N GLU A 313 20.98 -2.18 21.42
CA GLU A 313 22.21 -1.74 20.74
C GLU A 313 22.35 -2.45 19.39
N ILE A 314 22.63 -1.68 18.34
CA ILE A 314 22.97 -2.19 17.01
C ILE A 314 24.31 -1.59 16.59
N LYS A 315 25.34 -2.43 16.50
CA LYS A 315 26.63 -2.02 15.92
C LYS A 315 26.56 -2.12 14.41
N ALA A 316 27.37 -1.31 13.73
CA ALA A 316 27.57 -1.46 12.29
C ALA A 316 28.47 -2.69 12.05
N THR A 317 27.90 -3.75 11.49
CA THR A 317 28.60 -4.99 11.11
C THR A 317 28.11 -5.47 9.73
N PRO A 318 28.78 -6.44 9.09
CA PRO A 318 28.30 -7.02 7.83
C PRO A 318 26.88 -7.61 7.89
N GLU A 319 26.44 -8.04 9.08
CA GLU A 319 25.13 -8.67 9.29
C GLU A 319 24.01 -7.65 9.57
N THR A 320 24.36 -6.46 10.06
CA THR A 320 23.41 -5.41 10.44
C THR A 320 23.34 -4.25 9.46
N THR A 321 24.27 -4.22 8.50
CA THR A 321 24.43 -3.14 7.54
C THR A 321 24.25 -3.67 6.13
N PHE A 322 23.45 -3.00 5.32
CA PHE A 322 23.25 -3.32 3.91
C PHE A 322 23.40 -2.07 3.05
N TYR A 323 23.60 -2.26 1.75
CA TYR A 323 23.85 -1.16 0.82
C TYR A 323 22.63 -0.89 -0.06
N ARG A 324 22.19 0.37 -0.09
CA ARG A 324 21.20 0.97 -0.97
C ARG A 324 19.75 0.47 -0.95
N PHE A 325 19.48 -0.82 -0.76
CA PHE A 325 18.18 -1.36 -1.15
C PHE A 325 17.18 -1.49 0.00
N LEU A 326 16.04 -0.83 -0.13
CA LEU A 326 14.88 -1.05 0.72
C LEU A 326 14.05 -2.20 0.14
N ASP A 327 13.88 -3.26 0.93
CA ASP A 327 13.26 -4.52 0.49
C ASP A 327 12.29 -5.04 1.57
N ALA A 328 11.06 -5.33 1.17
CA ALA A 328 10.03 -5.86 2.07
C ALA A 328 10.31 -7.28 2.54
N ASP A 329 11.13 -8.03 1.80
CA ASP A 329 11.55 -9.39 2.16
C ASP A 329 12.83 -9.41 3.01
N ALA A 330 13.41 -8.23 3.30
CA ALA A 330 14.61 -8.15 4.14
C ALA A 330 14.33 -8.65 5.55
N LYS A 331 15.21 -9.53 6.04
CA LYS A 331 15.12 -10.05 7.41
C LYS A 331 15.49 -8.95 8.41
N PRO A 332 14.64 -8.68 9.41
CA PRO A 332 14.98 -7.71 10.45
C PRO A 332 16.22 -8.14 11.24
N VAL A 333 17.06 -7.17 11.55
CA VAL A 333 18.27 -7.36 12.38
C VAL A 333 17.96 -7.14 13.86
N LEU A 334 16.88 -6.42 14.15
CA LEU A 334 16.34 -6.17 15.48
C LEU A 334 14.81 -6.08 15.42
N THR A 335 14.15 -6.58 16.46
CA THR A 335 12.72 -6.34 16.71
C THR A 335 12.58 -5.53 18.00
N ILE A 336 11.82 -4.44 17.96
CA ILE A 336 11.58 -3.55 19.10
C ILE A 336 10.08 -3.40 19.39
N ASP A 337 9.77 -3.05 20.63
CA ASP A 337 8.42 -2.61 21.00
C ASP A 337 8.30 -1.09 20.92
N SER A 338 7.09 -0.58 20.74
CA SER A 338 6.84 0.86 20.73
C SER A 338 7.26 1.50 22.05
N GLY A 339 8.06 2.57 21.98
CA GLY A 339 8.64 3.27 23.12
C GLY A 339 10.10 2.91 23.37
N ASP A 340 10.60 1.80 22.82
CA ASP A 340 11.99 1.40 22.98
C ASP A 340 12.96 2.40 22.36
N SER A 341 14.17 2.45 22.93
CA SER A 341 15.30 3.22 22.42
C SER A 341 16.34 2.29 21.80
N ILE A 342 17.06 2.80 20.80
CA ILE A 342 18.10 2.06 20.10
C ILE A 342 19.32 2.94 20.04
N ARG A 343 20.44 2.44 20.58
CA ARG A 343 21.77 2.97 20.32
C ARG A 343 22.32 2.30 19.08
N LEU A 344 22.55 3.06 18.03
CA LEU A 344 23.00 2.53 16.75
C LEU A 344 24.27 3.21 16.26
N GLU A 345 25.07 2.44 15.54
CA GLU A 345 26.21 2.89 14.78
C GLU A 345 25.91 2.73 13.29
N THR A 346 26.29 3.72 12.48
CA THR A 346 26.27 3.63 11.02
C THR A 346 27.69 3.57 10.48
N ALA A 347 27.84 3.13 9.22
CA ALA A 347 29.12 3.08 8.55
C ALA A 347 29.03 3.71 7.16
N THR A 348 29.93 4.65 6.90
CA THR A 348 30.03 5.39 5.65
C THR A 348 31.51 5.55 5.31
N GLY A 349 31.87 5.29 4.05
CA GLY A 349 33.26 5.25 3.59
C GLY A 349 33.88 3.87 3.73
N THR A 350 34.08 3.16 2.61
CA THR A 350 34.77 1.86 2.61
C THR A 350 36.29 2.02 2.85
N PRO A 351 36.97 1.01 3.43
CA PRO A 351 38.43 1.03 3.52
C PRO A 351 39.12 1.24 2.16
N ALA A 352 38.68 0.56 1.10
CA ALA A 352 39.26 0.73 -0.23
C ALA A 352 39.02 2.12 -0.83
N TYR A 353 37.91 2.79 -0.50
CA TYR A 353 37.71 4.19 -0.87
C TYR A 353 38.81 5.07 -0.27
N PHE A 354 39.05 4.95 1.04
CA PHE A 354 40.08 5.72 1.73
C PHE A 354 41.50 5.39 1.23
N GLU A 355 41.81 4.11 1.04
CA GLU A 355 43.10 3.67 0.49
C GLU A 355 43.35 4.23 -0.91
N ARG A 356 42.34 4.21 -1.80
CA ARG A 356 42.44 4.77 -3.16
C ARG A 356 42.80 6.25 -3.14
N LEU A 357 42.32 6.98 -2.14
CA LEU A 357 42.61 8.40 -1.97
C LEU A 357 43.91 8.67 -1.20
N GLY A 358 44.70 7.63 -0.94
CA GLY A 358 46.04 7.73 -0.36
C GLY A 358 46.08 7.66 1.16
N VAL A 359 45.00 7.30 1.83
CA VAL A 359 45.00 7.12 3.29
C VAL A 359 45.72 5.79 3.62
N PRO A 360 46.77 5.81 4.45
CA PRO A 360 47.44 4.57 4.87
C PRO A 360 46.49 3.65 5.65
N LYS A 361 46.60 2.33 5.43
CA LYS A 361 45.73 1.33 6.06
C LYS A 361 45.67 1.43 7.59
N ASP A 362 46.79 1.75 8.24
CA ASP A 362 46.89 1.92 9.69
C ASP A 362 46.22 3.20 10.22
N LYS A 363 45.86 4.12 9.32
CA LYS A 363 45.11 5.36 9.62
C LYS A 363 43.62 5.24 9.32
N ILE A 364 43.18 4.15 8.69
CA ILE A 364 41.77 3.85 8.49
C ILE A 364 41.23 3.19 9.76
N PRO A 365 40.11 3.68 10.34
CA PRO A 365 39.52 3.08 11.53
C PRO A 365 39.19 1.59 11.32
N ALA A 366 39.65 0.75 12.24
CA ALA A 366 39.54 -0.71 12.12
C ALA A 366 38.07 -1.19 12.09
N GLU A 367 37.16 -0.44 12.71
CA GLU A 367 35.72 -0.69 12.68
C GLU A 367 35.12 -0.64 11.27
N LEU A 368 35.68 0.17 10.35
CA LEU A 368 35.22 0.21 8.96
C LEU A 368 35.63 -1.07 8.24
N SER A 369 36.86 -1.54 8.43
CA SER A 369 37.30 -2.84 7.90
C SER A 369 36.47 -4.00 8.44
N ALA A 370 36.05 -3.95 9.71
CA ALA A 370 35.16 -4.94 10.28
C ALA A 370 33.76 -4.90 9.66
N THR A 371 33.19 -3.70 9.46
CA THR A 371 31.84 -3.51 8.92
C THR A 371 31.74 -3.92 7.45
N PHE A 372 32.74 -3.57 6.64
CA PHE A 372 32.75 -3.85 5.20
C PHE A 372 33.41 -5.19 4.85
N LYS A 373 33.62 -6.06 5.83
CA LYS A 373 34.20 -7.39 5.59
C LYS A 373 33.30 -8.20 4.66
N GLY A 374 33.83 -8.57 3.50
CA GLY A 374 33.10 -9.36 2.49
C GLY A 374 32.23 -8.53 1.53
N ALA A 375 32.19 -7.21 1.67
CA ALA A 375 31.60 -6.32 0.67
C ALA A 375 32.50 -6.20 -0.57
N ASP A 376 31.93 -5.85 -1.73
CA ASP A 376 32.75 -5.68 -2.94
C ASP A 376 33.72 -4.52 -2.76
N ASN A 377 34.97 -4.80 -3.09
CA ASN A 377 36.10 -3.89 -2.90
C ASN A 377 36.38 -3.05 -4.16
N ASP A 378 35.33 -2.47 -4.74
CA ASP A 378 35.36 -1.66 -5.96
C ASP A 378 35.90 -0.22 -5.73
N GLY A 379 36.20 0.11 -4.48
CA GLY A 379 36.67 1.42 -4.04
C GLY A 379 35.55 2.47 -3.94
N ALA A 380 34.28 2.13 -4.15
CA ALA A 380 33.19 3.10 -3.97
C ALA A 380 33.13 3.59 -2.51
N ARG A 381 32.76 4.86 -2.30
CA ARG A 381 32.60 5.44 -0.94
C ARG A 381 31.53 4.70 -0.13
N ARG A 382 30.44 4.32 -0.82
CA ARG A 382 29.23 3.67 -0.26
C ARG A 382 28.62 4.50 0.87
N ASP A 383 28.06 5.66 0.51
CA ASP A 383 27.47 6.59 1.50
C ASP A 383 26.17 6.06 2.09
N HIS A 384 25.31 5.59 1.18
CA HIS A 384 24.04 4.93 1.48
C HIS A 384 24.18 3.47 1.97
N THR A 385 25.07 3.23 2.93
CA THR A 385 25.00 2.03 3.77
C THR A 385 24.05 2.30 4.93
N LEU A 386 23.06 1.42 5.08
CA LEU A 386 21.99 1.54 6.05
C LEU A 386 22.13 0.44 7.11
N THR A 387 22.00 0.82 8.37
CA THR A 387 21.87 -0.07 9.52
C THR A 387 20.40 -0.41 9.74
N GLY A 388 20.06 -1.70 9.70
CA GLY A 388 18.68 -2.18 9.74
C GLY A 388 18.48 -3.44 8.87
N PRO A 389 17.23 -3.78 8.51
CA PRO A 389 16.00 -3.12 8.94
C PRO A 389 15.61 -3.50 10.37
N ILE A 390 14.96 -2.58 11.06
CA ILE A 390 14.43 -2.72 12.41
C ILE A 390 12.93 -2.92 12.31
N TYR A 391 12.44 -4.01 12.90
CA TYR A 391 11.02 -4.34 12.95
C TYR A 391 10.37 -3.74 14.20
N VAL A 392 9.31 -2.95 14.01
CA VAL A 392 8.52 -2.35 15.09
C VAL A 392 7.30 -3.21 15.35
N THR A 393 7.24 -3.87 16.52
CA THR A 393 6.14 -4.76 16.90
C THR A 393 4.78 -4.04 16.80
N GLY A 394 3.85 -4.65 16.07
CA GLY A 394 2.48 -4.16 15.93
C GLY A 394 2.27 -3.03 14.93
N ALA A 395 3.32 -2.55 14.26
CA ALA A 395 3.19 -1.59 13.17
C ALA A 395 2.55 -2.25 11.94
N GLU A 396 1.49 -1.64 11.40
CA GLU A 396 0.74 -2.13 10.24
C GLU A 396 0.55 -0.99 9.22
N PRO A 397 0.32 -1.30 7.93
CA PRO A 397 0.06 -0.28 6.92
C PRO A 397 -1.07 0.67 7.32
N GLY A 398 -0.84 1.98 7.18
CA GLY A 398 -1.77 3.03 7.60
C GLY A 398 -1.51 3.63 8.99
N ASP A 399 -0.61 3.01 9.77
CA ASP A 399 -0.01 3.63 10.96
C ASP A 399 1.07 4.67 10.57
N SER A 400 1.62 5.35 11.58
CA SER A 400 2.90 6.08 11.47
C SER A 400 3.82 5.73 12.63
N ILE A 401 5.13 5.88 12.41
CA ILE A 401 6.14 5.80 13.46
C ILE A 401 6.71 7.20 13.73
N GLU A 402 6.87 7.51 15.01
CA GLU A 402 7.58 8.68 15.53
C GLU A 402 8.98 8.24 15.95
N ILE A 403 9.99 8.89 15.40
CA ILE A 403 11.40 8.61 15.60
C ILE A 403 12.01 9.84 16.25
N ARG A 404 12.22 9.77 17.57
CA ARG A 404 12.85 10.85 18.34
C ARG A 404 14.36 10.67 18.29
N LEU A 405 15.06 11.60 17.65
CA LEU A 405 16.51 11.59 17.55
C LEU A 405 17.07 12.12 18.87
N ARG A 406 17.49 11.23 19.78
CA ARG A 406 17.91 11.60 21.14
C ARG A 406 19.35 12.09 21.18
N ALA A 407 20.24 11.42 20.47
CA ALA A 407 21.64 11.77 20.35
C ALA A 407 22.15 11.37 18.98
N ILE A 408 23.03 12.20 18.40
CA ILE A 408 23.77 11.89 17.18
C ILE A 408 25.17 12.49 17.37
N ASP A 409 26.21 11.70 17.15
CA ASP A 409 27.59 12.15 17.27
C ASP A 409 28.50 11.47 16.24
N LEU A 410 29.64 12.11 16.01
CA LEU A 410 30.69 11.61 15.12
C LEU A 410 31.29 10.32 15.72
N ARG A 411 31.48 9.29 14.88
CA ARG A 411 32.04 8.00 15.32
C ARG A 411 33.51 7.85 14.96
N VAL A 412 33.94 8.38 13.82
CA VAL A 412 35.28 8.15 13.24
C VAL A 412 35.98 9.47 12.87
N PRO A 413 37.33 9.56 12.98
CA PRO A 413 38.10 10.79 12.75
C PRO A 413 38.36 11.08 11.25
N ILE A 414 37.57 10.49 10.35
CA ILE A 414 37.76 10.60 8.90
C ILE A 414 36.41 10.64 8.19
N GLY A 415 36.33 11.44 7.15
CA GLY A 415 35.20 11.50 6.23
C GLY A 415 35.66 11.64 4.78
N GLY A 416 34.71 11.51 3.87
CA GLY A 416 34.91 11.72 2.44
C GLY A 416 33.92 12.72 1.90
N GLN A 417 34.35 13.62 1.03
CA GLN A 417 33.46 14.52 0.30
C GLN A 417 33.83 14.52 -1.18
N GLY A 418 32.81 14.53 -2.04
CA GLY A 418 32.98 14.48 -3.49
C GLY A 418 32.27 15.63 -4.19
N ILE A 419 32.73 15.89 -5.42
CA ILE A 419 31.95 16.60 -6.42
C ILE A 419 31.27 15.53 -7.29
N GLY A 420 29.97 15.34 -7.07
CA GLY A 420 29.16 14.35 -7.78
C GLY A 420 28.77 14.78 -9.19
N GLY A 421 28.45 13.81 -10.05
CA GLY A 421 27.94 14.09 -11.41
C GLY A 421 26.55 14.74 -11.44
N ASN A 422 25.85 14.71 -10.31
CA ASN A 422 24.55 15.31 -10.03
C ASN A 422 24.63 16.60 -9.21
N ALA A 423 25.83 17.15 -8.99
CA ALA A 423 26.01 18.41 -8.27
C ALA A 423 25.18 19.56 -8.90
N ALA A 424 24.88 20.60 -8.10
CA ALA A 424 24.09 21.74 -8.55
C ALA A 424 24.72 22.48 -9.75
N LEU A 425 26.06 22.42 -9.87
CA LEU A 425 26.85 22.96 -10.98
C LEU A 425 27.49 21.85 -11.82
N ALA A 426 26.77 20.76 -12.05
CA ALA A 426 27.23 19.63 -12.86
C ALA A 426 27.75 20.10 -14.24
N GLY A 427 28.97 19.67 -14.59
CA GLY A 427 29.64 20.05 -15.84
C GLY A 427 30.58 21.25 -15.75
N GLU A 428 30.48 22.07 -14.69
CA GLU A 428 31.42 23.20 -14.47
C GLU A 428 32.70 22.79 -13.75
N PHE A 429 32.62 21.75 -12.91
CA PHE A 429 33.74 21.23 -12.13
C PHE A 429 34.03 19.77 -12.49
N GLN A 430 35.32 19.41 -12.46
CA GLN A 430 35.72 18.01 -12.64
C GLN A 430 35.33 17.19 -11.41
N PRO A 431 34.69 16.01 -11.57
CA PRO A 431 34.41 15.12 -10.46
C PRO A 431 35.69 14.74 -9.73
N ARG A 432 35.68 14.85 -8.41
CA ARG A 432 36.79 14.42 -7.55
C ARG A 432 36.31 14.16 -6.13
N ASP A 433 37.04 13.30 -5.44
CA ASP A 433 36.90 13.08 -4.02
C ASP A 433 37.92 13.90 -3.21
N LYS A 434 37.63 14.09 -1.93
CA LYS A 434 38.48 14.72 -0.92
C LYS A 434 38.34 13.98 0.40
N ILE A 435 39.47 13.64 1.00
CA ILE A 435 39.51 13.19 2.39
C ILE A 435 39.34 14.39 3.32
N ILE A 436 38.45 14.24 4.29
CA ILE A 436 38.24 15.20 5.36
C ILE A 436 38.72 14.57 6.67
N THR A 437 39.75 15.15 7.27
CA THR A 437 40.15 14.79 8.64
C THR A 437 39.19 15.45 9.62
N ILE A 438 38.64 14.65 10.53
CA ILE A 438 37.66 15.08 11.51
C ILE A 438 38.33 15.13 12.88
N ASP A 439 38.34 16.31 13.49
CA ASP A 439 38.67 16.46 14.90
C ASP A 439 37.43 16.11 15.73
N LEU A 440 37.43 14.92 16.34
CA LEU A 440 36.33 14.44 17.16
C LEU A 440 36.19 15.18 18.49
N GLU A 441 37.28 15.74 19.01
CA GLU A 441 37.29 16.45 20.29
C GLU A 441 36.70 17.84 20.13
N ASN A 442 37.21 18.60 19.16
CA ASN A 442 36.75 19.97 18.90
C ASN A 442 35.51 20.02 17.99
N LYS A 443 35.11 18.89 17.40
CA LYS A 443 34.01 18.77 16.43
C LYS A 443 34.20 19.74 15.26
N THR A 444 35.36 19.65 14.61
CA THR A 444 35.73 20.52 13.49
C THR A 444 36.43 19.76 12.37
N ALA A 445 36.39 20.31 11.17
CA ALA A 445 37.25 19.91 10.06
C ALA A 445 37.88 21.14 9.40
N GLU A 446 39.21 21.17 9.29
CA GLU A 446 39.90 22.21 8.54
C GLU A 446 39.86 21.88 7.05
N TYR A 447 39.20 22.74 6.28
CA TYR A 447 38.93 22.54 4.87
C TYR A 447 40.05 23.11 3.98
N GLN A 448 40.64 24.21 4.42
CA GLN A 448 41.82 24.89 3.87
C GLN A 448 42.54 25.58 5.05
N PRO A 449 43.81 26.00 4.92
CA PRO A 449 44.50 26.72 5.99
C PRO A 449 43.68 27.92 6.51
N GLY A 450 43.30 27.86 7.78
CA GLY A 450 42.47 28.87 8.44
C GLY A 450 40.98 28.84 8.11
N VAL A 451 40.51 27.88 7.32
CA VAL A 451 39.10 27.68 6.95
C VAL A 451 38.59 26.43 7.66
N VAL A 452 37.99 26.64 8.83
CA VAL A 452 37.51 25.55 9.71
C VAL A 452 35.99 25.47 9.68
N VAL A 453 35.47 24.29 9.37
CA VAL A 453 34.03 23.98 9.40
C VAL A 453 33.68 23.35 10.74
N ALA A 454 32.65 23.87 11.40
CA ALA A 454 32.10 23.29 12.61
C ALA A 454 31.22 22.08 12.28
N LEU A 455 31.39 20.99 13.02
CA LEU A 455 30.70 19.71 12.87
C LEU A 455 29.76 19.46 14.06
N THR A 456 29.09 20.51 14.53
CA THR A 456 28.30 20.51 15.77
C THR A 456 26.88 19.95 15.60
N LYS A 457 26.47 19.69 14.36
CA LYS A 457 25.13 19.24 14.00
C LYS A 457 25.20 18.03 13.07
N PRO A 458 25.82 16.91 13.48
CA PRO A 458 25.81 15.70 12.67
C PRO A 458 24.38 15.15 12.58
N PHE A 459 24.04 14.56 11.45
CA PHE A 459 22.73 13.97 11.20
C PHE A 459 22.83 12.82 10.19
N TRP A 460 21.80 11.99 10.12
CA TRP A 460 21.68 10.95 9.10
C TRP A 460 20.88 11.49 7.92
N GLY A 461 21.49 11.48 6.72
CA GLY A 461 20.83 11.86 5.46
C GLY A 461 19.69 10.92 5.10
N SER A 462 19.88 9.62 5.40
CA SER A 462 18.92 8.56 5.10
C SER A 462 18.29 7.96 6.37
N ILE A 463 16.99 8.21 6.56
CA ILE A 463 16.13 7.54 7.55
C ILE A 463 14.90 7.04 6.80
N ALA A 464 14.76 5.72 6.68
CA ALA A 464 13.79 5.11 5.76
C ALA A 464 12.96 4.02 6.42
N VAL A 465 11.69 3.92 6.04
CA VAL A 465 10.91 2.68 6.15
C VAL A 465 10.85 1.99 4.79
N VAL A 466 10.45 0.73 4.75
CA VAL A 466 10.24 0.05 3.47
C VAL A 466 8.97 0.60 2.79
N PRO A 467 9.00 0.87 1.46
CA PRO A 467 7.85 1.39 0.71
C PRO A 467 6.72 0.35 0.57
N PRO A 468 5.54 0.73 0.05
CA PRO A 468 4.47 -0.23 -0.24
C PRO A 468 4.94 -1.36 -1.17
N PRO A 469 4.45 -2.60 -1.01
CA PRO A 469 4.86 -3.73 -1.86
C PRO A 469 4.67 -3.48 -3.37
N SER A 470 3.69 -2.65 -3.75
CA SER A 470 3.43 -2.26 -5.15
C SER A 470 4.57 -1.46 -5.80
N VAL A 471 5.45 -0.85 -5.00
CA VAL A 471 6.65 -0.14 -5.48
C VAL A 471 7.80 -1.12 -5.74
N GLY A 472 7.77 -2.29 -5.11
CA GLY A 472 8.85 -3.28 -5.15
C GLY A 472 10.11 -2.81 -4.42
N ARG A 473 11.21 -3.53 -4.68
CA ARG A 473 12.54 -3.20 -4.16
C ARG A 473 13.09 -1.95 -4.83
N ILE A 474 13.51 -0.96 -4.04
CA ILE A 474 14.04 0.32 -4.53
C ILE A 474 15.36 0.67 -3.84
N THR A 475 16.11 1.60 -4.43
CA THR A 475 17.24 2.23 -3.76
C THR A 475 16.77 3.34 -2.82
N ASP A 476 17.51 3.59 -1.75
CA ASP A 476 17.25 4.69 -0.81
C ASP A 476 17.74 6.06 -1.33
N GLN A 477 18.50 6.11 -2.42
CA GLN A 477 19.06 7.33 -3.01
C GLN A 477 18.06 8.44 -3.36
N ARG A 478 16.75 8.13 -3.42
CA ARG A 478 15.71 9.12 -3.75
C ARG A 478 14.80 9.30 -2.55
N PRO A 479 14.61 10.52 -2.02
CA PRO A 479 13.64 10.74 -0.95
C PRO A 479 12.21 10.58 -1.44
N GLY A 480 11.32 10.23 -0.51
CA GLY A 480 9.90 10.07 -0.81
C GLY A 480 9.03 9.92 0.43
N PRO A 481 7.78 9.44 0.27
CA PRO A 481 6.85 9.17 1.37
C PRO A 481 7.44 8.30 2.49
N TRP A 482 8.34 7.40 2.14
CA TRP A 482 9.02 6.47 3.05
C TRP A 482 10.28 7.05 3.73
N GLY A 483 10.57 8.33 3.54
CA GLY A 483 11.83 8.95 3.99
C GLY A 483 12.92 8.69 2.97
N ALA A 484 13.93 7.91 3.35
CA ALA A 484 15.17 7.66 2.59
C ALA A 484 16.07 8.89 2.52
N ASN A 485 16.79 9.12 1.41
CA ASN A 485 17.81 10.17 1.26
C ASN A 485 17.22 11.59 1.29
N MET A 486 16.79 12.03 2.47
CA MET A 486 16.13 13.31 2.65
C MET A 486 17.14 14.45 2.78
N ASP A 487 18.33 14.16 3.30
CA ASP A 487 19.45 15.11 3.45
C ASP A 487 19.03 16.41 4.12
N ASN A 488 18.17 16.26 5.12
CA ASN A 488 17.64 17.37 5.87
C ASN A 488 18.50 17.60 7.11
N ARG A 489 19.38 18.60 7.02
CA ARG A 489 20.30 18.99 8.10
C ARG A 489 19.65 19.42 9.42
N ASP A 490 18.33 19.62 9.43
CA ASP A 490 17.57 19.93 10.65
C ASP A 490 17.06 18.65 11.37
N LEU A 491 17.28 17.45 10.80
CA LEU A 491 17.07 16.15 11.45
C LEU A 491 18.22 15.77 12.41
N ILE A 492 18.49 16.67 13.35
CA ILE A 492 19.57 16.55 14.34
C ILE A 492 19.05 15.98 15.67
N ALA A 493 19.96 15.76 16.62
CA ALA A 493 19.59 15.45 18.00
C ALA A 493 18.61 16.52 18.56
N GLY A 494 17.53 16.05 19.17
CA GLY A 494 16.40 16.86 19.64
C GLY A 494 15.23 16.95 18.66
N THR A 495 15.42 16.58 17.40
CA THR A 495 14.36 16.54 16.38
C THR A 495 13.56 15.24 16.49
N THR A 496 12.27 15.32 16.19
CA THR A 496 11.38 14.18 16.06
C THR A 496 10.90 14.07 14.62
N LEU A 497 11.11 12.92 13.99
CA LEU A 497 10.68 12.61 12.63
C LEU A 497 9.46 11.67 12.69
N TYR A 498 8.48 11.89 11.83
CA TYR A 498 7.32 11.03 11.65
C TYR A 498 7.32 10.44 10.25
N LEU A 499 7.28 9.11 10.15
CA LEU A 499 7.19 8.39 8.88
C LEU A 499 5.91 7.56 8.81
N PRO A 500 5.23 7.51 7.65
CA PRO A 500 4.13 6.57 7.42
C PRO A 500 4.61 5.12 7.43
N VAL A 501 3.74 4.20 7.83
CA VAL A 501 4.00 2.75 7.75
C VAL A 501 3.31 2.18 6.51
N PHE A 502 4.08 1.49 5.66
CA PHE A 502 3.57 0.88 4.43
C PHE A 502 3.58 -0.64 4.43
N VAL A 503 4.42 -1.24 5.27
CA VAL A 503 4.54 -2.69 5.45
C VAL A 503 4.48 -3.03 6.92
N ARG A 504 4.09 -4.26 7.21
CA ARG A 504 4.07 -4.77 8.59
C ARG A 504 5.46 -4.66 9.21
N GLY A 505 5.52 -4.10 10.42
CA GLY A 505 6.75 -3.87 11.15
C GLY A 505 7.53 -2.61 10.74
N ALA A 506 7.04 -1.84 9.76
CA ALA A 506 7.68 -0.66 9.15
C ALA A 506 9.04 -0.91 8.44
N LEU A 507 9.91 -1.74 9.02
CA LEU A 507 11.25 -2.06 8.55
C LEU A 507 12.13 -0.80 8.44
N LEU A 508 12.35 -0.14 9.58
CA LEU A 508 13.11 1.10 9.70
C LEU A 508 14.61 0.86 9.50
N SER A 509 15.25 1.64 8.64
CA SER A 509 16.70 1.62 8.39
C SER A 509 17.27 3.03 8.42
N ILE A 510 18.50 3.19 8.93
CA ILE A 510 19.14 4.48 9.14
C ILE A 510 20.59 4.41 8.67
N GLY A 511 21.07 5.42 7.97
CA GLY A 511 22.44 5.48 7.48
C GLY A 511 22.80 6.83 6.90
N ASP A 512 23.80 6.83 6.01
CA ASP A 512 24.25 8.02 5.32
C ASP A 512 24.64 9.16 6.29
N GLY A 513 25.73 8.94 7.04
CA GLY A 513 26.09 9.84 8.13
C GLY A 513 26.77 11.11 7.63
N HIS A 514 26.25 12.28 7.99
CA HIS A 514 26.80 13.58 7.60
C HIS A 514 27.39 14.30 8.81
N ALA A 515 28.67 14.66 8.74
CA ALA A 515 29.30 15.48 9.78
C ALA A 515 28.89 16.95 9.65
N ALA A 516 28.70 17.42 8.41
CA ALA A 516 28.24 18.77 8.09
C ALA A 516 27.66 18.79 6.67
N GLN A 517 26.55 19.54 6.51
CA GLN A 517 25.90 19.79 5.23
C GLN A 517 25.36 21.23 5.17
N GLY A 518 25.48 21.85 3.99
CA GLY A 518 24.73 23.06 3.66
C GLY A 518 23.30 22.72 3.20
N GLU A 519 22.38 23.69 3.30
CA GLU A 519 21.10 23.58 2.59
C GLU A 519 21.37 23.49 1.09
N GLY A 520 20.74 22.51 0.44
CA GLY A 520 20.92 22.24 -0.98
C GLY A 520 21.95 21.17 -1.31
N GLU A 521 22.89 20.86 -0.41
CA GLU A 521 23.93 19.84 -0.67
C GLU A 521 24.62 20.00 -2.05
N VAL A 522 24.97 21.24 -2.39
CA VAL A 522 25.26 21.65 -3.78
C VAL A 522 26.37 20.87 -4.50
N GLY A 523 27.27 20.23 -3.75
CA GLY A 523 28.35 19.41 -4.30
C GLY A 523 27.93 17.99 -4.72
N GLY A 524 26.70 17.58 -4.42
CA GLY A 524 26.26 16.19 -4.59
C GLY A 524 26.69 15.26 -3.46
N SER A 525 27.31 15.79 -2.41
CA SER A 525 27.61 15.07 -1.17
C SER A 525 27.94 16.02 -0.02
N ALA A 526 27.69 15.57 1.20
CA ALA A 526 28.06 16.22 2.44
C ALA A 526 29.51 15.90 2.85
N VAL A 527 29.88 16.28 4.07
CA VAL A 527 31.05 15.67 4.73
C VAL A 527 30.62 14.29 5.25
N GLU A 528 30.74 13.28 4.39
CA GLU A 528 30.27 11.92 4.68
C GLU A 528 31.16 11.23 5.71
N THR A 529 30.57 10.68 6.76
CA THR A 529 31.28 9.96 7.82
C THR A 529 30.39 8.96 8.55
N SER A 530 30.99 8.13 9.38
CA SER A 530 30.25 7.22 10.24
C SER A 530 29.76 7.93 11.50
N LEU A 531 28.51 7.69 11.88
CA LEU A 531 27.89 8.29 13.06
C LEU A 531 27.52 7.22 14.09
N LYS A 532 27.30 7.66 15.32
CA LYS A 532 26.67 6.89 16.38
C LYS A 532 25.59 7.73 17.02
N GLY A 533 24.53 7.12 17.52
CA GLY A 533 23.46 7.88 18.14
C GLY A 533 22.48 7.02 18.89
N GLU A 534 21.48 7.68 19.45
CA GLU A 534 20.37 7.06 20.14
C GLU A 534 19.06 7.61 19.58
N ILE A 535 18.14 6.72 19.22
CA ILE A 535 16.78 7.07 18.81
C ILE A 535 15.78 6.43 19.76
N GLN A 536 14.59 7.01 19.88
CA GLN A 536 13.42 6.34 20.45
C GLN A 536 12.34 6.22 19.38
N VAL A 537 11.73 5.04 19.24
CA VAL A 537 10.69 4.79 18.24
C VAL A 537 9.35 4.57 18.91
N VAL A 538 8.33 5.33 18.55
CA VAL A 538 6.97 5.22 19.07
C VAL A 538 6.00 4.95 17.91
N LEU A 539 5.14 3.95 18.05
CA LEU A 539 4.14 3.60 17.06
C LEU A 539 2.82 4.35 17.32
N HIS A 540 2.28 4.98 16.27
CA HIS A 540 0.99 5.67 16.29
C HIS A 540 -0.04 4.91 15.45
N LYS A 541 -0.96 4.22 16.14
CA LYS A 541 -1.99 3.39 15.48
C LYS A 541 -3.03 4.22 14.76
N GLY A 542 -3.32 3.88 13.50
CA GLY A 542 -4.35 4.54 12.68
C GLY A 542 -4.09 6.02 12.37
N LYS A 543 -2.86 6.49 12.60
CA LYS A 543 -2.42 7.85 12.29
C LYS A 543 -1.70 7.85 10.95
N THR A 544 -2.47 7.96 9.87
CA THR A 544 -1.92 7.93 8.51
C THR A 544 -1.22 9.25 8.16
N LEU A 545 0.00 9.15 7.62
CA LEU A 545 0.72 10.26 7.02
C LEU A 545 0.87 10.02 5.51
N LYS A 546 0.92 11.10 4.73
CA LYS A 546 1.20 11.02 3.29
C LYS A 546 2.69 11.17 2.99
N LEU A 547 3.36 12.03 3.74
CA LEU A 547 4.75 12.42 3.57
C LEU A 547 5.41 12.53 4.95
N PRO A 548 6.76 12.50 5.01
CA PRO A 548 7.49 12.78 6.22
C PRO A 548 7.10 14.14 6.81
N ARG A 549 6.90 14.14 8.14
CA ARG A 549 6.79 15.37 8.95
C ARG A 549 7.85 15.31 10.02
N ALA A 550 8.32 16.45 10.48
CA ALA A 550 9.23 16.50 11.60
C ALA A 550 8.89 17.67 12.52
N GLU A 551 9.49 17.68 13.70
CA GLU A 551 9.48 18.84 14.56
C GLU A 551 10.81 18.97 15.29
N THR A 552 11.33 20.18 15.30
CA THR A 552 12.42 20.55 16.21
C THR A 552 11.81 20.95 17.56
N PRO A 553 12.62 21.26 18.59
CA PRO A 553 12.09 21.82 19.83
C PRO A 553 11.28 23.11 19.62
N THR A 554 11.54 23.85 18.54
CA THR A 554 10.97 25.19 18.30
C THR A 554 10.08 25.30 17.08
N GLU A 555 10.13 24.36 16.12
CA GLU A 555 9.46 24.46 14.82
C GLU A 555 8.71 23.17 14.49
N TYR A 556 7.53 23.30 13.86
CA TYR A 556 6.93 22.20 13.10
C TYR A 556 7.49 22.22 11.69
N MET A 557 7.69 21.05 11.08
CA MET A 557 8.33 20.90 9.78
C MET A 557 7.58 19.92 8.87
N THR A 558 7.30 20.33 7.64
CA THR A 558 6.80 19.43 6.57
C THR A 558 7.76 19.42 5.41
N MET A 559 7.76 18.35 4.62
CA MET A 559 8.70 18.19 3.52
C MET A 559 7.96 17.93 2.21
N GLY A 560 8.54 18.44 1.11
CA GLY A 560 8.09 18.18 -0.25
C GLY A 560 9.27 17.76 -1.10
N PHE A 561 9.09 16.70 -1.87
CA PHE A 561 10.10 16.13 -2.75
C PHE A 561 9.59 16.05 -4.18
N ASN A 562 10.30 16.65 -5.13
CA ASN A 562 9.96 16.62 -6.55
C ASN A 562 11.19 16.94 -7.41
N GLU A 563 11.22 16.49 -8.66
CA GLU A 563 12.29 16.83 -9.62
C GLU A 563 12.34 18.36 -9.90
N ASP A 564 11.19 19.02 -9.79
CA ASP A 564 11.01 20.46 -9.86
C ASP A 564 10.90 21.08 -8.45
N LEU A 565 11.75 22.08 -8.15
CA LEU A 565 11.79 22.70 -6.84
C LEU A 565 10.53 23.53 -6.52
N ASP A 566 9.89 24.13 -7.52
CA ASP A 566 8.63 24.87 -7.34
C ASP A 566 7.48 23.91 -7.01
N GLU A 567 7.48 22.70 -7.57
CA GLU A 567 6.53 21.66 -7.17
C GLU A 567 6.82 21.15 -5.75
N ALA A 568 8.09 21.01 -5.37
CA ALA A 568 8.47 20.68 -4.00
C ALA A 568 7.99 21.75 -2.99
N VAL A 569 8.11 23.04 -3.32
CA VAL A 569 7.53 24.15 -2.54
C VAL A 569 6.03 23.97 -2.34
N LYS A 570 5.29 23.69 -3.41
CA LYS A 570 3.83 23.50 -3.35
C LYS A 570 3.46 22.30 -2.47
N ILE A 571 4.21 21.21 -2.55
CA ILE A 571 3.98 20.00 -1.74
C ILE A 571 4.23 20.31 -0.25
N ALA A 572 5.40 20.84 0.10
CA ALA A 572 5.75 21.16 1.49
C ALA A 572 4.75 22.13 2.12
N THR A 573 4.36 23.16 1.36
CA THR A 573 3.36 24.14 1.79
C THR A 573 2.01 23.49 2.03
N ARG A 574 1.48 22.70 1.08
CA ARG A 574 0.17 22.02 1.24
C ARG A 574 0.14 21.09 2.44
N GLU A 575 1.22 20.36 2.69
CA GLU A 575 1.34 19.50 3.88
C GLU A 575 1.35 20.33 5.17
N MET A 576 2.01 21.50 5.19
CA MET A 576 1.96 22.38 6.36
C MET A 576 0.54 22.89 6.61
N LEU A 577 -0.18 23.27 5.56
CA LEU A 577 -1.59 23.69 5.68
C LEU A 577 -2.46 22.55 6.22
N ASP A 578 -2.32 21.34 5.69
CA ASP A 578 -3.01 20.14 6.18
C ASP A 578 -2.74 19.95 7.68
N TRP A 579 -1.48 20.09 8.10
CA TRP A 579 -1.08 19.88 9.48
C TRP A 579 -1.56 20.99 10.43
N ILE A 580 -1.52 22.25 10.02
CA ILE A 580 -2.07 23.38 10.81
C ILE A 580 -3.57 23.19 11.02
N VAL A 581 -4.31 22.83 9.96
CA VAL A 581 -5.76 22.56 10.04
C VAL A 581 -6.03 21.38 10.97
N GLU A 582 -5.25 20.31 10.88
CA GLU A 582 -5.34 19.15 11.78
C GLU A 582 -5.10 19.53 13.23
N MET A 583 -4.06 20.33 13.52
CA MET A 583 -3.66 20.69 14.88
C MET A 583 -4.57 21.73 15.53
N LYS A 584 -5.14 22.65 14.74
CA LYS A 584 -5.81 23.87 15.25
C LYS A 584 -7.25 24.03 14.83
N GLY A 585 -7.72 23.29 13.83
CA GLY A 585 -9.11 23.36 13.35
C GLY A 585 -9.48 24.69 12.68
N ILE A 586 -8.50 25.51 12.29
CA ILE A 586 -8.76 26.77 11.59
C ILE A 586 -9.11 26.51 10.11
N PRO A 587 -9.88 27.41 9.46
CA PRO A 587 -10.13 27.32 8.02
C PRO A 587 -8.84 27.24 7.21
N ARG A 588 -8.87 26.52 6.08
CA ARG A 588 -7.67 26.26 5.28
C ARG A 588 -7.08 27.52 4.63
N ASP A 589 -7.94 28.44 4.23
CA ASP A 589 -7.56 29.77 3.72
C ASP A 589 -6.90 30.63 4.81
N GLU A 590 -7.41 30.60 6.04
CA GLU A 590 -6.75 31.23 7.20
C GLU A 590 -5.39 30.59 7.50
N ALA A 591 -5.28 29.26 7.44
CA ALA A 591 -4.00 28.57 7.56
C ALA A 591 -3.02 29.00 6.46
N TYR A 592 -3.51 29.30 5.26
CA TYR A 592 -2.68 29.77 4.15
C TYR A 592 -2.18 31.20 4.35
N LEU A 593 -3.04 32.11 4.83
CA LEU A 593 -2.63 33.45 5.24
C LEU A 593 -1.61 33.42 6.39
N LEU A 594 -1.83 32.55 7.39
CA LEU A 594 -0.88 32.34 8.49
C LEU A 594 0.47 31.82 7.97
N ALA A 595 0.46 30.82 7.08
CA ALA A 595 1.67 30.30 6.48
C ALA A 595 2.43 31.40 5.73
N SER A 596 1.73 32.25 4.97
CA SER A 596 2.37 33.38 4.29
C SER A 596 3.02 34.40 5.23
N ALA A 597 2.58 34.49 6.49
CA ALA A 597 3.08 35.45 7.46
C ALA A 597 4.19 34.90 8.37
N ALA A 598 4.22 33.58 8.60
CA ALA A 598 5.01 32.97 9.67
C ALA A 598 5.72 31.65 9.32
N MET A 599 5.56 31.14 8.09
CA MET A 599 6.23 29.92 7.64
C MET A 599 7.43 30.27 6.76
N ASP A 600 8.56 29.61 6.99
CA ASP A 600 9.73 29.67 6.13
C ASP A 600 9.83 28.43 5.24
N LEU A 601 10.32 28.60 4.02
CA LEU A 601 10.67 27.51 3.12
C LEU A 601 12.19 27.44 3.01
N ARG A 602 12.76 26.28 3.31
CA ARG A 602 14.20 26.01 3.25
C ARG A 602 14.47 24.95 2.19
N VAL A 603 15.56 25.12 1.45
CA VAL A 603 16.01 24.10 0.49
C VAL A 603 16.67 22.97 1.25
N THR A 604 16.14 21.76 1.13
CA THR A 604 16.70 20.58 1.80
C THR A 604 17.96 20.12 1.07
N GLN A 605 17.79 19.60 -0.15
CA GLN A 605 18.84 19.23 -1.10
C GLN A 605 18.37 19.49 -2.54
N VAL A 606 19.29 19.54 -3.51
CA VAL A 606 18.98 19.71 -4.95
C VAL A 606 19.58 18.65 -5.88
N VAL A 607 20.10 17.54 -5.36
CA VAL A 607 21.02 16.63 -6.08
C VAL A 607 20.52 15.19 -6.24
N ASP A 608 19.46 14.77 -5.55
CA ASP A 608 19.05 13.34 -5.47
C ASP A 608 18.05 12.87 -6.54
N GLY A 609 17.99 13.59 -7.67
CA GLY A 609 16.94 13.43 -8.66
C GLY A 609 15.62 14.08 -8.22
N ALA A 610 15.00 13.60 -7.13
CA ALA A 610 13.97 14.40 -6.44
C ALA A 610 14.64 15.40 -5.50
N LYS A 611 14.41 16.68 -5.74
CA LYS A 611 14.89 17.81 -4.92
C LYS A 611 13.94 18.03 -3.75
N GLY A 612 14.48 18.54 -2.64
CA GLY A 612 13.74 18.74 -1.40
C GLY A 612 13.54 20.20 -1.03
N ILE A 613 12.31 20.52 -0.61
CA ILE A 613 12.00 21.71 0.19
C ILE A 613 11.40 21.23 1.51
N HIS A 614 11.79 21.86 2.61
CA HIS A 614 11.06 21.71 3.87
C HIS A 614 10.51 23.06 4.33
N ALA A 615 9.24 23.04 4.72
CA ALA A 615 8.55 24.18 5.28
C ALA A 615 8.60 24.09 6.80
N VAL A 616 8.93 25.19 7.48
CA VAL A 616 8.95 25.27 8.94
C VAL A 616 8.04 26.37 9.43
N ILE A 617 7.39 26.15 10.57
CA ILE A 617 6.58 27.18 11.24
C ILE A 617 6.88 27.17 12.74
N PRO A 618 7.13 28.34 13.38
CA PRO A 618 7.49 28.38 14.79
C PRO A 618 6.35 27.91 15.70
N LYS A 619 6.64 26.99 16.62
CA LYS A 619 5.67 26.51 17.62
C LYS A 619 5.15 27.63 18.52
N SER A 620 5.97 28.68 18.75
CA SER A 620 5.68 29.80 19.64
C SER A 620 4.48 30.67 19.22
N ILE A 621 4.07 30.62 17.95
CA ILE A 621 2.90 31.37 17.48
C ILE A 621 1.59 30.71 17.91
N PHE A 622 1.62 29.40 18.23
CA PHE A 622 0.46 28.64 18.68
C PHE A 622 0.37 28.64 20.21
N ARG A 623 -0.12 29.75 20.77
CA ARG A 623 -0.33 29.89 22.22
C ARG A 623 -1.48 29.00 22.70
N LYS A 624 -1.38 28.51 23.94
CA LYS A 624 -2.42 27.70 24.60
C LYS A 624 -3.62 28.54 24.98
#